data_AF-A0A348MYC2-F1
#
_entry.id   AF-A0A348MYC2-F1
#
_cell.length_a   1.000
_cell.length_b   1.000
_cell.length_c   1.000
_cell.angle_alpha   90.00
_cell.angle_beta   90.00
_cell.angle_gamma   90.00
#
_symmetry.space_group_name_H-M   'P 1'
#
loop_
_entity.id
_entity.type
_entity.pdbx_description
1 polymer ?
#
loop_
_entity_poly.entity_id
_entity_poly.type
_entity_poly.pdbx_seq_one_letter_code
_entity_poly.pdbx_strand_id
1 'polypeptide(L)'
;MDNNDPKIVDLIKNARADLFKFGEDRCREAQSLFEEKSSMSHVAEKMGCSILEASSMLQASLRKQMDDSGIDQIIEEKRHLPNCPKSDCIDGKLDPLSGTQYFTCDTCGSKFEMKLN
;
A
#
# COMPACT_ATOMS: atom_id res chain seq x y z
N MET A 1 -8.47 -10.44 -4.32
CA MET A 1 -7.33 -9.79 -4.98
C MET A 1 -6.22 -9.71 -3.95
N ASP A 2 -5.09 -10.40 -4.18
CA ASP A 2 -3.94 -10.39 -3.29
C ASP A 2 -3.19 -9.06 -3.42
N ASN A 3 -3.09 -8.30 -2.33
CA ASN A 3 -2.42 -6.98 -2.28
C ASN A 3 -0.88 -7.08 -2.27
N ASN A 4 -0.31 -8.23 -2.64
CA ASN A 4 1.14 -8.52 -2.65
C ASN A 4 1.71 -8.68 -4.07
N ASP A 5 0.99 -8.26 -5.12
CA ASP A 5 1.53 -8.25 -6.48
C ASP A 5 2.74 -7.27 -6.55
N PRO A 6 3.95 -7.71 -6.95
CA PRO A 6 5.12 -6.85 -7.09
C PRO A 6 4.87 -5.59 -7.94
N LYS A 7 3.96 -5.66 -8.91
CA LYS A 7 3.55 -4.51 -9.73
C LYS A 7 2.82 -3.44 -8.91
N ILE A 8 2.07 -3.84 -7.88
CA ILE A 8 1.41 -2.92 -6.95
C ILE A 8 2.44 -2.24 -6.05
N VAL A 9 3.49 -2.95 -5.61
CA VAL A 9 4.59 -2.39 -4.80
C VAL A 9 5.43 -1.39 -5.58
N ASP A 10 5.68 -1.63 -6.88
CA ASP A 10 6.37 -0.67 -7.75
C ASP A 10 5.53 0.58 -8.05
N LEU A 11 4.21 0.43 -8.23
CA LEU A 11 3.28 1.58 -8.33
C LEU A 11 3.32 2.45 -7.06
N ILE A 12 3.43 1.81 -5.90
CA ILE A 12 3.51 2.44 -4.56
C ILE A 12 4.79 3.26 -4.36
N LYS A 13 5.95 2.78 -4.83
CA LYS A 13 7.23 3.52 -4.68
C LYS A 13 7.31 4.74 -5.58
N ASN A 14 6.72 4.68 -6.77
CA ASN A 14 6.78 5.77 -7.75
C ASN A 14 5.89 6.98 -7.36
N ALA A 15 4.85 6.76 -6.55
CA ALA A 15 3.93 7.81 -6.09
C ALA A 15 4.62 8.95 -5.30
N ARG A 16 5.65 8.66 -4.50
CA ARG A 16 6.42 9.70 -3.78
C ARG A 16 7.32 10.52 -4.69
N ALA A 17 7.90 9.89 -5.71
CA ALA A 17 8.69 10.60 -6.72
C ALA A 17 7.80 11.50 -7.59
N ASP A 18 6.59 11.04 -7.90
CA ASP A 18 5.61 11.82 -8.68
C ASP A 18 5.08 13.04 -7.90
N LEU A 19 4.87 12.94 -6.58
CA LEU A 19 4.58 14.10 -5.72
C LEU A 19 5.67 15.19 -5.82
N PHE A 20 6.94 14.79 -5.80
CA PHE A 20 8.06 15.72 -5.93
C PHE A 20 8.17 16.31 -7.34
N LYS A 21 7.85 15.50 -8.36
CA LYS A 21 7.91 15.90 -9.77
C LYS A 21 6.82 16.89 -10.17
N PHE A 22 5.58 16.67 -9.73
CA PHE A 22 4.43 17.47 -10.15
C PHE A 22 4.03 18.55 -9.16
N GLY A 23 4.41 18.40 -7.89
CA GLY A 23 3.99 19.27 -6.79
C GLY A 23 2.64 18.84 -6.20
N GLU A 24 2.49 19.01 -4.90
CA GLU A 24 1.32 18.54 -4.14
C GLU A 24 0.00 19.17 -4.61
N ASP A 25 -0.01 20.50 -4.82
CA ASP A 25 -1.21 21.23 -5.23
C ASP A 25 -1.75 20.70 -6.56
N ARG A 26 -0.85 20.39 -7.49
CA ARG A 26 -1.18 19.87 -8.82
C ARG A 26 -1.71 18.44 -8.75
N CYS A 27 -1.12 17.60 -7.90
CA CYS A 27 -1.65 16.25 -7.65
C CYS A 27 -3.05 16.28 -7.00
N ARG A 28 -3.29 17.22 -6.08
CA ARG A 28 -4.59 17.42 -5.42
C ARG A 28 -5.64 17.92 -6.40
N GLU A 29 -5.27 18.82 -7.32
CA GLU A 29 -6.13 19.27 -8.41
C GLU A 29 -6.52 18.10 -9.34
N ALA A 30 -5.55 17.23 -9.69
CA ALA A 30 -5.82 16.02 -10.48
C ALA A 30 -6.84 15.10 -9.80
N GLN A 31 -6.72 14.94 -8.47
CA GLN A 31 -7.69 14.19 -7.67
C GLN A 31 -9.08 14.82 -7.70
N SER A 32 -9.20 16.13 -7.47
CA SER A 32 -10.50 16.83 -7.52
C SER A 32 -11.19 16.66 -8.87
N LEU A 33 -10.45 16.85 -9.97
CA LEU A 33 -10.97 16.66 -11.33
C LEU A 33 -11.39 15.22 -11.61
N PHE A 34 -10.71 14.24 -11.01
CA PHE A 34 -11.11 12.84 -11.11
C PHE A 34 -12.36 12.57 -10.29
N GLU A 35 -12.50 13.12 -9.09
CA GLU A 35 -13.70 12.92 -8.25
C GLU A 35 -14.96 13.49 -8.91
N GLU A 36 -14.85 14.54 -9.71
CA GLU A 36 -15.98 15.13 -10.45
C GLU A 36 -16.58 14.20 -11.51
N LYS A 37 -15.76 13.44 -12.25
CA LYS A 37 -16.20 12.68 -13.44
C LYS A 37 -15.71 11.25 -13.56
N SER A 38 -14.86 10.79 -12.64
CA SER A 38 -14.22 9.47 -12.64
C SER A 38 -13.56 9.12 -13.98
N SER A 39 -12.91 10.09 -14.64
CA SER A 39 -12.32 9.92 -15.97
C SER A 39 -10.91 10.51 -16.08
N MET A 40 -9.91 9.66 -16.32
CA MET A 40 -8.52 10.09 -16.53
C MET A 40 -8.33 10.93 -17.79
N SER A 41 -9.11 10.66 -18.85
CA SER A 41 -9.09 11.48 -20.07
C SER A 41 -9.56 12.90 -19.80
N HIS A 42 -10.56 13.06 -18.91
CA HIS A 42 -11.04 14.38 -18.51
C HIS A 42 -9.99 15.15 -17.70
N VAL A 43 -9.31 14.47 -16.77
CA VAL A 43 -8.22 15.06 -15.98
C VAL A 43 -7.07 15.50 -16.88
N ALA A 44 -6.64 14.63 -17.80
CA ALA A 44 -5.56 14.92 -18.75
C ALA A 44 -5.87 16.13 -19.63
N GLU A 45 -7.10 16.22 -20.15
CA GLU A 45 -7.58 17.35 -20.96
C GLU A 45 -7.56 18.66 -20.15
N LYS A 46 -8.06 18.64 -18.92
CA LYS A 46 -8.14 19.82 -18.05
C LYS A 46 -6.79 20.31 -17.57
N MET A 47 -5.86 19.39 -17.31
CA MET A 47 -4.52 19.71 -16.81
C MET A 47 -3.48 19.92 -17.91
N GLY A 48 -3.87 19.74 -19.18
CA GLY A 48 -2.98 19.88 -20.32
C GLY A 48 -1.81 18.89 -20.31
N CYS A 49 -2.03 17.65 -19.87
CA CYS A 49 -1.01 16.61 -19.77
C CYS A 49 -1.45 15.30 -20.43
N SER A 50 -0.58 14.29 -20.43
CA SER A 50 -0.94 12.94 -20.88
C SER A 50 -1.79 12.18 -19.86
N ILE A 51 -2.56 11.18 -20.32
CA ILE A 51 -3.33 10.27 -19.45
C ILE A 51 -2.42 9.56 -18.43
N LEU A 52 -1.21 9.20 -18.83
CA LEU A 52 -0.22 8.59 -17.94
C LEU A 52 0.20 9.54 -16.81
N GLU A 53 0.47 10.80 -17.13
CA GLU A 53 0.80 11.82 -16.13
C GLU A 53 -0.38 12.11 -15.20
N ALA A 54 -1.60 12.19 -15.74
CA ALA A 54 -2.82 12.33 -14.93
C ALA A 54 -2.98 11.16 -13.95
N SER A 55 -2.74 9.93 -14.41
CA SER A 55 -2.76 8.74 -13.57
C SER A 55 -1.68 8.78 -12.48
N SER A 56 -0.46 9.18 -12.82
CA SER A 56 0.64 9.36 -11.85
C SER A 56 0.29 10.39 -10.77
N MET A 57 -0.25 11.55 -11.17
CA MET A 57 -0.65 12.61 -10.24
C MET A 57 -1.77 12.15 -9.28
N LEU A 58 -2.77 11.42 -9.79
CA LEU A 58 -3.84 10.86 -8.95
C LEU A 58 -3.29 9.86 -7.92
N GLN A 59 -2.45 8.91 -8.37
CA GLN A 59 -1.85 7.91 -7.49
C GLN A 59 -0.98 8.55 -6.40
N ALA A 60 -0.24 9.60 -6.77
CA ALA A 60 0.58 10.36 -5.85
C ALA A 60 -0.28 11.07 -4.78
N SER A 61 -1.40 11.68 -5.16
CA SER A 61 -2.33 12.33 -4.23
C SER A 61 -2.98 11.34 -3.25
N LEU A 62 -3.50 10.23 -3.77
CA LEU A 62 -4.13 9.18 -2.95
C LEU A 62 -3.14 8.57 -1.96
N ARG A 63 -1.89 8.36 -2.38
CA ARG A 63 -0.86 7.84 -1.48
C ARG A 63 -0.56 8.81 -0.35
N LYS A 64 -0.47 10.12 -0.64
CA LYS A 64 -0.28 11.12 0.41
C LYS A 64 -1.40 11.07 1.45
N GLN A 65 -2.65 10.95 1.02
CA GLN A 65 -3.79 10.80 1.94
C GLN A 65 -3.70 9.55 2.81
N MET A 66 -3.20 8.43 2.27
CA MET A 66 -2.94 7.22 3.04
C MET A 66 -1.80 7.39 4.06
N ASP A 67 -0.72 8.05 3.67
CA ASP A 67 0.41 8.36 4.56
C ASP A 67 -0.04 9.32 5.68
N ASP A 68 -0.77 10.39 5.35
CA ASP A 68 -1.27 11.41 6.30
C ASP A 68 -2.33 10.86 7.26
N SER A 69 -3.10 9.85 6.85
CA SER A 69 -4.09 9.17 7.70
C SER A 69 -3.51 8.11 8.61
N GLY A 70 -2.20 7.81 8.51
CA GLY A 70 -1.54 6.78 9.33
C GLY A 70 -2.01 5.36 9.01
N ILE A 71 -2.72 5.14 7.90
CA ILE A 71 -3.18 3.80 7.49
C ILE A 71 -1.98 2.86 7.27
N ASP A 72 -0.87 3.37 6.73
CA ASP A 72 0.36 2.60 6.56
C ASP A 72 0.92 2.14 7.92
N GLN A 73 0.86 2.97 8.98
CA GLN A 73 1.25 2.56 10.34
C GLN A 73 0.33 1.48 10.89
N ILE A 74 -0.99 1.57 10.67
CA ILE A 74 -1.94 0.53 11.12
C ILE A 74 -1.72 -0.79 10.38
N ILE A 75 -1.38 -0.75 9.09
CA ILE A 75 -1.06 -1.96 8.31
C ILE A 75 0.29 -2.55 8.75
N GLU A 76 1.27 -1.71 9.04
CA GLU A 76 2.62 -2.12 9.46
C GLU A 76 2.64 -2.65 10.91
N GLU A 77 1.90 -2.04 11.84
CA GLU A 77 1.70 -2.54 13.21
C GLU A 77 0.97 -3.89 13.22
N LYS A 78 0.01 -4.10 12.31
CA LYS A 78 -0.66 -5.41 12.14
C LYS A 78 0.22 -6.48 11.49
N ARG A 79 1.40 -6.12 10.94
CA ARG A 79 2.42 -7.08 10.48
C ARG A 79 3.37 -7.53 11.58
N HIS A 80 3.32 -6.93 12.78
CA HIS A 80 4.06 -7.45 13.93
C HIS A 80 3.30 -8.63 14.54
N LEU A 81 3.38 -9.78 13.87
CA LEU A 81 2.95 -11.03 14.47
C LEU A 81 3.88 -11.35 15.66
N PRO A 82 3.35 -11.99 16.72
CA PRO A 82 4.14 -12.33 17.89
C PRO A 82 5.36 -13.17 17.51
N ASN A 83 6.45 -13.03 18.28
CA ASN A 83 7.60 -13.92 18.15
C ASN A 83 7.16 -15.38 18.23
N CYS A 84 7.88 -16.25 17.54
CA CYS A 84 7.63 -17.69 17.54
C CYS A 84 7.57 -18.21 18.99
N PRO A 85 6.48 -18.86 19.40
CA PRO A 85 6.32 -19.32 20.79
C PRO A 85 7.17 -20.58 21.10
N LYS A 86 7.93 -21.10 20.13
CA LYS A 86 8.79 -22.27 20.30
C LYS A 86 10.03 -21.86 21.10
N SER A 87 10.30 -22.53 22.21
CA SER A 87 11.31 -22.14 23.20
C SER A 87 12.76 -22.10 22.68
N ASP A 88 13.03 -22.77 21.56
CA ASP A 88 14.34 -22.81 20.90
C ASP A 88 14.43 -21.89 19.68
N CYS A 89 13.39 -21.11 19.37
CA CYS A 89 13.34 -20.21 18.23
C CYS A 89 13.53 -18.76 18.67
N ILE A 90 14.77 -18.29 18.64
CA ILE A 90 15.12 -16.89 18.95
C ILE A 90 14.80 -16.03 17.72
N ASP A 91 14.08 -14.92 17.92
CA ASP A 91 13.73 -13.91 16.90
C ASP A 91 12.87 -14.34 15.72
N GLY A 92 12.38 -15.59 15.69
CA GLY A 92 11.55 -16.07 14.60
C GLY A 92 10.22 -15.34 14.51
N LYS A 93 9.89 -14.80 13.34
CA LYS A 93 8.63 -14.10 13.09
C LYS A 93 7.63 -15.04 12.46
N LEU A 94 6.38 -14.91 12.89
CA LEU A 94 5.28 -15.62 12.25
C LEU A 94 4.87 -14.84 11.00
N ASP A 95 4.75 -15.50 9.86
CA ASP A 95 4.21 -14.94 8.63
C ASP A 95 2.80 -15.48 8.38
N PRO A 96 1.84 -14.64 7.98
CA PRO A 96 0.49 -15.10 7.67
C PRO A 96 0.48 -15.86 6.35
N LEU A 97 -0.15 -17.04 6.32
CA LEU A 97 -0.53 -17.68 5.07
C LEU A 97 -1.80 -17.01 4.52
N SER A 98 -1.71 -16.43 3.32
CA SER A 98 -2.81 -15.70 2.66
C SER A 98 -4.16 -16.41 2.83
N GLY A 99 -5.14 -15.70 3.41
CA GLY A 99 -6.52 -16.16 3.55
C GLY A 99 -6.77 -17.18 4.66
N THR A 100 -5.81 -17.45 5.55
CA THR A 100 -5.97 -18.44 6.63
C THR A 100 -5.51 -17.93 8.00
N GLN A 101 -6.01 -18.55 9.08
CA GLN A 101 -5.54 -18.35 10.46
C GLN A 101 -4.23 -19.10 10.77
N TYR A 102 -3.56 -19.63 9.74
CA TYR A 102 -2.31 -20.36 9.88
C TYR A 102 -1.12 -19.41 9.65
N PHE A 103 -0.14 -19.52 10.53
CA PHE A 103 1.09 -18.77 10.50
C PHE A 103 2.28 -19.72 10.43
N THR A 104 3.33 -19.34 9.71
CA THR A 104 4.58 -20.12 9.68
C THR A 104 5.72 -19.27 10.20
N CYS A 105 6.54 -19.82 11.09
CA CYS A 105 7.75 -19.15 11.55
C CYS A 105 8.80 -19.13 10.44
N ASP A 106 9.33 -17.95 10.13
CA ASP A 106 10.37 -17.73 9.11
C ASP A 106 11.71 -18.42 9.41
N THR A 107 11.97 -18.69 10.69
CA THR A 107 13.26 -19.20 11.18
C THR A 107 13.25 -20.71 11.38
N CYS A 108 12.23 -21.24 12.07
CA CYS A 108 12.17 -22.68 12.37
C CYS A 108 11.12 -23.44 11.55
N GLY A 109 10.35 -22.76 10.69
CA GLY A 109 9.33 -23.38 9.83
C GLY A 109 8.12 -23.96 10.57
N SER A 110 8.00 -23.70 11.88
CA SER A 110 6.89 -24.21 12.69
C SER A 110 5.57 -23.52 12.31
N LYS A 111 4.49 -24.29 12.27
CA LYS A 111 3.15 -23.81 11.87
C LYS A 111 2.26 -23.62 13.10
N PHE A 112 1.56 -22.51 13.16
CA PHE A 112 0.68 -22.13 14.26
C PHE A 112 -0.70 -21.77 13.73
N GLU A 113 -1.74 -22.10 14.48
CA GLU A 113 -3.12 -21.69 14.18
C GLU A 113 -3.59 -20.74 15.27
N MET A 114 -3.94 -19.50 14.94
CA MET A 114 -4.56 -18.60 15.92
C MET A 114 -6.07 -18.72 15.86
N LYS A 115 -6.68 -19.16 16.96
CA LYS A 115 -8.11 -18.97 17.17
C LYS A 115 -8.37 -17.50 17.46
N LEU A 116 -9.04 -16.81 16.53
CA LEU A 116 -9.59 -15.48 16.79
C LEU A 116 -10.79 -15.65 17.73
N ASN A 117 -10.70 -15.08 18.93
CA ASN A 117 -11.83 -14.95 19.87
C ASN A 117 -12.76 -13.82 19.41
#